data_AF-A0AAD2GWQ7-F1
#
_entry.id   AF-A0AAD2GWQ7-F1
#
_cell.length_a   1.000
_cell.length_b   1.000
_cell.length_c   1.000
_cell.angle_alpha   90.00
_cell.angle_beta   90.00
_cell.angle_gamma   90.00
#
_symmetry.space_group_name_H-M   'P 1'
#
loop_
_entity.id
_entity.type
_entity.pdbx_description
1 polymer ?
#
loop_
_entity_poly.entity_id
_entity_poly.type
_entity_poly.pdbx_seq_one_letter_code
_entity_poly.pdbx_strand_id
1 'polypeptide(L)'
;MTSAPCAHKSTISFRFPSSSGSLSPPPILPLLPDLAYQNQPGPSNPYLALPPPEDKIPNLDELPSEQPPSPPPTTPASTMSGHHRMTLAANPPYFNGDKSKYMGFVDSCTTYIGAYWSEFSQDETKILFILSYLHYISNFEMLAADAGYNVVTSTDSKGEYRKGDQDNILIEFLECRLSSKIVSRLYNTGIPLPKAYSAFKDWCVNIEANALRDQLRKASHGHSTPRPPSQFRSQAAPAAPTPAPT
;
A
#
# COMPACT_ATOMS: atom_id res chain seq x y z
N MET A 1 17.55 34.11 50.34
CA MET A 1 16.48 34.60 49.45
C MET A 1 17.05 34.60 48.04
N THR A 2 16.80 33.53 47.28
CA THR A 2 17.38 33.30 45.95
C THR A 2 16.25 33.31 44.93
N SER A 3 16.18 34.38 44.15
CA SER A 3 15.23 34.58 43.06
C SER A 3 15.80 33.94 41.78
N ALA A 4 15.02 33.07 41.15
CA ALA A 4 15.34 32.47 39.85
C ALA A 4 14.70 33.28 38.71
N PRO A 5 15.41 33.54 37.59
CA PRO A 5 14.82 34.25 36.47
C PRO A 5 14.07 33.33 35.48
N CYS A 6 12.94 33.85 35.01
CA CYS A 6 11.99 33.27 34.07
C CYS A 6 12.57 32.90 32.70
N ALA A 7 12.18 31.73 32.20
CA ALA A 7 12.42 31.27 30.83
C ALA A 7 11.68 32.13 29.80
N HIS A 8 12.41 32.63 28.80
CA HIS A 8 11.86 33.28 27.62
C HIS A 8 11.30 32.22 26.64
N LYS A 9 10.02 32.34 26.29
CA LYS A 9 9.40 31.63 25.16
C LYS A 9 9.79 32.34 23.87
N SER A 10 10.50 31.64 22.99
CA SER A 10 10.79 32.12 21.63
C SER A 10 9.55 31.95 20.74
N THR A 11 8.93 33.07 20.36
CA THR A 11 7.88 33.13 19.33
C THR A 11 8.53 32.96 17.96
N ILE A 12 8.28 31.83 17.30
CA ILE A 12 8.65 31.62 15.90
C ILE A 12 7.62 32.35 15.03
N SER A 13 8.03 33.43 14.38
CA SER A 13 7.20 34.21 13.47
C SER A 13 7.50 33.77 12.03
N PHE A 14 6.58 33.04 11.40
CA PHE A 14 6.66 32.68 9.98
C PHE A 14 6.18 33.87 9.13
N ARG A 15 7.13 34.57 8.51
CA ARG A 15 6.83 35.53 7.43
C ARG A 15 6.72 34.78 6.11
N PHE A 16 5.53 34.77 5.51
CA PHE A 16 5.37 34.37 4.11
C PHE A 16 5.92 35.48 3.19
N PRO A 17 6.69 35.14 2.14
CA PRO A 17 7.12 36.13 1.15
C PRO A 17 5.90 36.62 0.36
N SER A 18 5.66 37.93 0.44
CA SER A 18 4.66 38.63 -0.38
C SER A 18 5.18 38.69 -1.82
N SER A 19 4.79 37.73 -2.67
CA SER A 19 5.03 37.81 -4.11
C SER A 19 3.98 38.72 -4.76
N SER A 20 4.32 40.00 -4.89
CA SER A 20 3.63 40.90 -5.82
C SER A 20 4.04 40.56 -7.25
N GLY A 21 3.55 39.41 -7.75
CA GLY A 21 3.66 38.99 -9.14
C GLY A 21 2.40 39.40 -9.90
N SER A 22 2.56 40.31 -10.86
CA SER A 22 1.54 40.76 -11.80
C SER A 22 0.83 39.57 -12.48
N LEU A 23 -0.42 39.32 -12.11
CA LEU A 23 -1.31 38.32 -12.72
C LEU A 23 -1.71 38.78 -14.12
N SER A 24 -1.15 38.14 -15.15
CA SER A 24 -1.76 38.13 -16.48
C SER A 24 -3.11 37.42 -16.38
N PRO A 25 -4.21 37.96 -16.93
CA PRO A 25 -5.47 37.25 -16.96
C PRO A 25 -5.34 35.96 -17.78
N PRO A 26 -5.95 34.85 -17.34
CA PRO A 26 -5.95 33.60 -18.09
C PRO A 26 -6.74 33.74 -19.40
N PRO A 27 -6.38 32.98 -20.45
CA PRO A 27 -7.16 32.94 -21.68
C PRO A 27 -8.57 32.39 -21.40
N ILE A 28 -9.57 33.12 -21.88
CA ILE A 28 -10.99 32.75 -21.82
C ILE A 28 -11.17 31.46 -22.63
N LEU A 29 -11.53 30.37 -21.95
CA LEU A 29 -11.96 29.13 -22.60
C LEU A 29 -13.41 29.29 -23.09
N PRO A 30 -13.77 28.79 -24.28
CA PRO A 30 -15.14 28.84 -24.76
C PRO A 30 -16.06 28.00 -23.85
N LEU A 31 -17.15 28.64 -23.43
CA LEU A 31 -18.28 28.04 -22.71
C LEU A 31 -18.81 26.82 -23.49
N LEU A 32 -18.68 25.64 -22.90
CA LEU A 32 -19.34 24.42 -23.36
C LEU A 32 -20.86 24.55 -23.14
N PRO A 33 -21.70 24.17 -24.13
CA PRO A 33 -23.14 24.21 -23.97
C PRO A 33 -23.63 23.15 -22.98
N ASP A 34 -24.64 23.59 -22.24
CA ASP A 34 -25.43 22.90 -21.21
C ASP A 34 -25.84 21.47 -21.65
N LEU A 35 -25.25 20.45 -21.04
CA LEU A 35 -25.75 19.08 -21.14
C LEU A 35 -26.78 18.88 -20.04
N ALA A 36 -28.05 19.10 -20.42
CA ALA A 36 -29.20 18.66 -19.66
C ALA A 36 -29.09 17.16 -19.37
N TYR A 37 -28.75 16.81 -18.12
CA TYR A 37 -28.84 15.45 -17.60
C TYR A 37 -30.31 15.07 -17.48
N GLN A 38 -30.81 14.43 -18.52
CA GLN A 38 -32.14 13.84 -18.55
C GLN A 38 -32.14 12.59 -17.67
N ASN A 39 -32.83 12.68 -16.53
CA ASN A 39 -33.15 11.58 -15.62
C ASN A 39 -33.65 10.36 -16.40
N GLN A 40 -32.90 9.26 -16.38
CA GLN A 40 -33.42 7.94 -16.71
C GLN A 40 -33.67 7.14 -15.43
N PRO A 41 -34.88 6.55 -15.26
CA PRO A 41 -35.11 5.56 -14.21
C PRO A 41 -34.34 4.28 -14.56
N GLY A 42 -33.43 3.88 -13.67
CA GLY A 42 -32.64 2.66 -13.84
C GLY A 42 -33.51 1.39 -13.81
N PRO A 43 -33.14 0.35 -14.58
CA PRO A 43 -33.82 -0.93 -14.51
C PRO A 43 -33.55 -1.60 -13.16
N SER A 44 -34.64 -2.03 -12.52
CA SER A 44 -34.65 -2.93 -11.38
C SER A 44 -33.86 -4.19 -11.70
N ASN A 45 -32.94 -4.55 -10.81
CA ASN A 45 -32.10 -5.74 -10.91
C ASN A 45 -32.68 -6.81 -9.96
N PRO A 46 -33.48 -7.79 -10.44
CA PRO A 46 -33.82 -8.98 -9.67
C PRO A 46 -32.77 -10.06 -9.93
N TYR A 47 -32.40 -10.86 -8.92
CA TYR A 47 -31.26 -11.80 -8.84
C TYR A 47 -29.98 -11.13 -8.31
N LEU A 48 -29.46 -11.47 -7.13
CA LEU A 48 -29.14 -12.82 -6.66
C LEU A 48 -29.38 -12.93 -5.14
N ALA A 49 -30.37 -13.73 -4.74
CA ALA A 49 -30.41 -14.29 -3.40
C ALA A 49 -29.45 -15.50 -3.37
N LEU A 50 -28.28 -15.34 -2.76
CA LEU A 50 -27.45 -16.48 -2.38
C LEU A 50 -28.12 -17.22 -1.22
N PRO A 51 -28.25 -18.55 -1.27
CA PRO A 51 -28.61 -19.33 -0.08
C PRO A 51 -27.46 -19.30 0.95
N PRO A 52 -27.78 -19.39 2.25
CA PRO A 52 -26.79 -19.40 3.32
C PRO A 52 -25.90 -20.67 3.25
N PRO A 53 -24.61 -20.58 3.58
CA PRO A 53 -23.75 -21.76 3.70
C PRO A 53 -24.18 -22.59 4.91
N GLU A 54 -24.47 -23.87 4.69
CA GLU A 54 -24.73 -24.83 5.77
C GLU A 54 -23.44 -25.14 6.54
N ASP A 55 -23.45 -24.82 7.82
CA ASP A 55 -22.47 -25.26 8.81
C ASP A 55 -22.55 -26.79 8.99
N LYS A 56 -21.60 -27.52 8.41
CA LYS A 56 -21.22 -28.84 8.89
C LYS A 56 -19.88 -28.74 9.58
N ILE A 57 -19.93 -28.61 10.90
CA ILE A 57 -18.81 -28.81 11.83
C ILE A 57 -18.49 -30.33 11.83
N PRO A 58 -17.30 -30.76 11.38
CA PRO A 58 -16.85 -32.12 11.61
C PRO A 58 -16.49 -32.27 13.09
N ASN A 59 -17.02 -33.36 13.65
CA ASN A 59 -16.91 -33.79 15.03
C ASN A 59 -15.45 -33.80 15.54
N LEU A 60 -15.25 -33.26 16.73
CA LEU A 60 -13.99 -33.19 17.46
C LEU A 60 -13.91 -34.43 18.36
N ASP A 61 -13.60 -35.60 17.78
CA ASP A 61 -13.40 -36.84 18.54
C ASP A 61 -11.98 -37.38 18.35
N GLU A 62 -11.37 -37.65 19.50
CA GLU A 62 -10.27 -38.58 19.79
C GLU A 62 -8.87 -38.36 19.22
N LEU A 63 -8.01 -37.84 20.11
CA LEU A 63 -6.57 -38.04 20.18
C LEU A 63 -6.22 -39.47 20.65
N PRO A 64 -5.35 -40.19 19.92
CA PRO A 64 -4.37 -41.08 20.53
C PRO A 64 -3.03 -40.36 20.65
N SER A 65 -2.54 -40.18 21.87
CA SER A 65 -1.15 -39.77 22.13
C SER A 65 -0.22 -40.93 21.78
N GLU A 66 0.41 -40.88 20.61
CA GLU A 66 1.53 -41.77 20.27
C GLU A 66 2.85 -41.10 20.65
N GLN A 67 3.56 -41.76 21.56
CA GLN A 67 4.85 -41.39 22.10
C GLN A 67 5.94 -41.55 21.02
N PRO A 68 6.85 -40.57 20.83
CA PRO A 68 7.82 -40.60 19.75
C PRO A 68 8.90 -41.69 19.96
N PRO A 69 9.26 -42.48 18.93
CA PRO A 69 10.44 -43.34 18.98
C PRO A 69 11.73 -42.50 18.96
N SER A 70 12.69 -42.91 19.80
CA SER A 70 14.01 -42.28 19.98
C SER A 70 14.75 -42.00 18.67
N PRO A 71 15.48 -40.88 18.56
CA PRO A 71 16.23 -40.54 17.36
C PRO A 71 17.40 -41.52 17.13
N PRO A 72 17.61 -42.01 15.89
CA PRO A 72 18.77 -42.82 15.54
C PRO A 72 20.09 -42.02 15.59
N PRO A 73 21.23 -42.70 15.80
CA PRO A 73 22.53 -42.06 15.95
C PRO A 73 22.97 -41.29 14.71
N THR A 74 23.52 -40.11 14.97
CA THR A 74 24.13 -39.15 14.06
C THR A 74 25.12 -39.80 13.09
N THR A 75 24.74 -39.90 11.82
CA THR A 75 25.68 -40.07 10.70
C THR A 75 26.05 -38.68 10.15
N PRO A 76 27.33 -38.24 10.21
CA PRO A 76 27.77 -37.02 9.57
C PRO A 76 27.86 -37.24 8.04
N ALA A 77 26.72 -37.16 7.36
CA ALA A 77 26.68 -37.08 5.91
C ALA A 77 27.05 -35.65 5.47
N SER A 78 28.35 -35.41 5.34
CA SER A 78 28.90 -34.31 4.55
C SER A 78 28.56 -34.55 3.08
N THR A 79 27.40 -34.08 2.63
CA THR A 79 27.14 -33.88 1.20
C THR A 79 27.21 -32.38 0.95
N MET A 80 28.40 -31.95 0.53
CA MET A 80 28.65 -30.62 0.01
C MET A 80 27.89 -30.45 -1.33
N SER A 81 26.61 -30.09 -1.25
CA SER A 81 25.95 -29.34 -2.31
C SER A 81 25.16 -28.24 -1.63
N GLY A 82 25.92 -27.28 -1.10
CA GLY A 82 25.40 -26.04 -0.56
C GLY A 82 24.77 -25.23 -1.68
N HIS A 83 23.57 -25.62 -2.10
CA HIS A 83 22.65 -24.72 -2.76
C HIS A 83 22.40 -23.60 -1.76
N HIS A 84 23.16 -22.51 -1.90
CA HIS A 84 22.93 -21.26 -1.20
C HIS A 84 21.51 -20.84 -1.53
N ARG A 85 20.59 -21.22 -0.65
CA ARG A 85 19.22 -20.73 -0.67
C ARG A 85 19.34 -19.26 -0.30
N MET A 86 19.49 -18.41 -1.32
CA MET A 86 19.43 -16.97 -1.17
C MET A 86 18.12 -16.66 -0.48
N THR A 87 18.21 -16.38 0.80
CA THR A 87 17.04 -16.03 1.61
C THR A 87 16.86 -14.55 1.36
N LEU A 88 15.93 -14.22 0.46
CA LEU A 88 15.57 -12.83 0.18
C LEU A 88 15.09 -12.20 1.50
N ALA A 89 15.63 -11.03 1.84
CA ALA A 89 15.19 -10.33 3.04
C ALA A 89 13.72 -9.92 2.88
N ALA A 90 12.94 -10.05 3.95
CA ALA A 90 11.55 -9.62 3.94
C ALA A 90 11.46 -8.10 3.78
N ASN A 91 10.47 -7.62 3.02
CA ASN A 91 10.21 -6.18 2.91
C ASN A 91 9.91 -5.57 4.29
N PRO A 92 10.42 -4.36 4.60
CA PRO A 92 10.09 -3.66 5.83
C PRO A 92 8.58 -3.44 5.97
N PRO A 93 8.02 -3.47 7.19
CA PRO A 93 6.66 -3.00 7.42
C PRO A 93 6.58 -1.48 7.20
N TYR A 94 5.40 -0.99 6.77
CA TYR A 94 5.14 0.45 6.71
C TYR A 94 5.14 1.07 8.11
N PHE A 95 5.71 2.26 8.23
CA PHE A 95 5.72 3.01 9.47
C PHE A 95 4.54 3.97 9.52
N ASN A 96 3.64 3.75 10.47
CA ASN A 96 2.44 4.55 10.66
C ASN A 96 2.66 5.80 11.55
N GLY A 97 3.88 6.03 12.04
CA GLY A 97 4.19 7.11 12.98
C GLY A 97 4.19 6.69 14.46
N ASP A 98 3.88 5.43 14.78
CA ASP A 98 3.87 4.93 16.16
C ASP A 98 5.29 4.86 16.73
N LYS A 99 5.59 5.74 17.69
CA LYS A 99 6.90 5.84 18.34
C LYS A 99 7.36 4.52 18.97
N SER A 100 6.44 3.70 19.47
CA SER A 100 6.79 2.42 20.10
C SER A 100 7.35 1.39 19.10
N LYS A 101 6.99 1.52 17.82
CA LYS A 101 7.43 0.64 16.73
C LYS A 101 8.57 1.21 15.90
N TYR A 102 9.02 2.43 16.22
CA TYR A 102 10.01 3.15 15.44
C TYR A 102 11.33 2.38 15.30
N MET A 103 11.85 1.82 16.40
CA MET A 103 13.11 1.08 16.36
C MET A 103 13.01 -0.20 15.53
N GLY A 104 11.92 -0.97 15.66
CA GLY A 104 11.70 -2.16 14.85
C GLY A 104 11.57 -1.86 13.36
N PHE A 105 10.98 -0.72 13.00
CA PHE A 105 10.96 -0.22 11.63
C PHE A 105 12.38 0.10 11.13
N VAL A 106 13.17 0.87 11.89
CA VAL A 106 14.56 1.20 11.51
C VAL A 106 15.41 -0.06 11.33
N ASP A 107 15.28 -1.04 12.22
CA ASP A 107 16.02 -2.30 12.14
C ASP A 107 15.65 -3.08 10.87
N SER A 108 14.36 -3.12 10.53
CA SER A 108 13.88 -3.79 9.31
C SER A 108 14.37 -3.11 8.03
N CYS A 109 14.37 -1.77 7.97
CA CYS A 109 14.92 -1.02 6.85
C CYS A 109 16.43 -1.24 6.72
N THR A 110 17.16 -1.20 7.83
CA THR A 110 18.61 -1.44 7.86
C THR A 110 18.95 -2.84 7.35
N THR A 111 18.21 -3.84 7.82
CA THR A 111 18.38 -5.23 7.39
C THR A 111 18.11 -5.40 5.90
N TYR A 112 17.04 -4.79 5.39
CA TYR A 112 16.70 -4.84 3.97
C TYR A 112 17.77 -4.15 3.11
N ILE A 113 18.15 -2.91 3.46
CA ILE A 113 19.19 -2.16 2.73
C ILE A 113 20.52 -2.92 2.75
N GLY A 114 20.87 -3.56 3.88
CA GLY A 114 22.08 -4.38 3.98
C GLY A 114 22.05 -5.61 3.07
N ALA A 115 20.90 -6.29 2.97
CA ALA A 115 20.73 -7.44 2.08
C ALA A 115 20.80 -7.07 0.59
N TYR A 116 20.34 -5.87 0.23
CA TYR A 116 20.30 -5.35 -1.14
C TYR A 116 21.29 -4.20 -1.38
N TRP A 117 22.45 -4.23 -0.71
CA TRP A 117 23.43 -3.13 -0.71
C TRP A 117 23.78 -2.60 -2.12
N SER A 118 23.87 -3.48 -3.12
CA SER A 118 24.20 -3.12 -4.50
C SER A 118 23.14 -2.22 -5.17
N GLU A 119 21.88 -2.34 -4.75
CA GLU A 119 20.78 -1.49 -5.24
C GLU A 119 20.75 -0.14 -4.52
N PHE A 120 21.29 -0.07 -3.30
CA PHE A 120 21.32 1.11 -2.43
C PHE A 120 22.71 1.73 -2.32
N SER A 121 23.40 1.90 -3.45
CA SER A 121 24.77 2.43 -3.49
C SER A 121 24.86 3.90 -3.08
N GLN A 122 23.78 4.67 -3.21
CA GLN A 122 23.73 6.09 -2.90
C GLN A 122 22.86 6.34 -1.67
N ASP A 123 23.22 7.32 -0.85
CA ASP A 123 22.41 7.68 0.31
C ASP A 123 21.05 8.25 -0.10
N GLU A 124 20.97 8.90 -1.25
CA GLU A 124 19.72 9.41 -1.82
C GLU A 124 18.71 8.28 -2.06
N THR A 125 19.13 7.14 -2.62
CA THR A 125 18.22 6.01 -2.85
C THR A 125 17.77 5.34 -1.55
N LYS A 126 18.64 5.31 -0.52
CA LYS A 126 18.27 4.85 0.83
C LYS A 126 17.22 5.76 1.46
N ILE A 127 17.42 7.08 1.37
CA ILE A 127 16.50 8.08 1.92
C ILE A 127 15.14 7.98 1.22
N LEU A 128 15.12 7.95 -0.11
CA LEU A 128 13.88 7.80 -0.89
C LEU A 128 13.16 6.49 -0.57
N PHE A 129 13.91 5.39 -0.39
CA PHE A 129 13.34 4.12 0.05
C PHE A 129 12.71 4.24 1.44
N ILE A 130 13.43 4.74 2.45
CA ILE A 130 12.88 4.91 3.80
C ILE A 130 11.64 5.81 3.77
N LEU A 131 11.70 6.93 3.03
CA LEU A 131 10.57 7.84 2.85
C LEU A 131 9.37 7.17 2.17
N SER A 132 9.57 6.22 1.26
CA SER A 132 8.48 5.47 0.64
C SER A 132 7.73 4.56 1.63
N TYR A 133 8.37 4.17 2.73
CA TYR A 133 7.76 3.40 3.82
C TYR A 133 7.25 4.28 4.97
N LEU A 134 7.63 5.56 4.99
CA LEU A 134 7.05 6.56 5.86
C LEU A 134 5.71 6.98 5.26
N HIS A 135 4.63 6.59 5.92
CA HIS A 135 3.29 6.81 5.43
C HIS A 135 3.00 8.31 5.31
N TYR A 136 2.98 8.85 4.09
CA TYR A 136 2.74 10.27 3.81
C TYR A 136 1.44 10.76 4.48
N ILE A 137 0.44 9.89 4.56
CA ILE A 137 -0.84 10.22 5.17
C ILE A 137 -0.72 10.40 6.70
N SER A 138 0.20 9.69 7.36
CA SER A 138 0.46 9.92 8.80
C SER A 138 1.11 11.27 9.05
N ASN A 139 2.02 11.71 8.16
CA ASN A 139 2.57 13.08 8.23
C ASN A 139 1.49 14.13 7.97
N PHE A 140 0.57 13.86 7.04
CA PHE A 140 -0.57 14.74 6.80
C PHE A 140 -1.44 14.92 8.04
N GLU A 141 -1.80 13.83 8.74
CA GLU A 141 -2.62 13.90 9.95
C GLU A 141 -1.93 14.69 11.08
N MET A 142 -0.61 14.55 11.21
CA MET A 142 0.17 15.35 12.16
C MET A 142 0.16 16.84 11.81
N LEU A 143 0.32 17.20 10.54
CA LEU A 143 0.25 18.60 10.09
C LEU A 143 -1.16 19.18 10.21
N ALA A 144 -2.18 18.37 9.92
CA ALA A 144 -3.58 18.73 10.11
C ALA A 144 -3.86 19.01 11.59
N ALA A 145 -3.39 18.15 12.49
CA ALA A 145 -3.52 18.34 13.93
C ALA A 145 -2.81 19.61 14.43
N ASP A 146 -1.60 19.90 13.94
CA ASP A 146 -0.86 21.14 14.28
C ASP A 146 -1.58 22.40 13.80
N ALA A 147 -2.27 22.31 12.65
CA ALA A 147 -3.15 23.36 12.13
C ALA A 147 -4.52 23.44 12.85
N GLY A 148 -4.76 22.62 13.88
CA GLY A 148 -6.00 22.61 14.67
C GLY A 148 -7.13 21.75 14.09
N TYR A 149 -6.87 20.98 13.03
CA TYR A 149 -7.81 19.98 12.52
C TYR A 149 -7.65 18.68 13.29
N ASN A 150 -8.58 18.43 14.21
CA ASN A 150 -8.51 17.22 15.03
C ASN A 150 -9.08 16.03 14.26
N VAL A 151 -8.19 15.16 13.78
CA VAL A 151 -8.54 13.91 13.06
C VAL A 151 -9.27 12.93 13.98
N VAL A 152 -9.06 13.03 15.28
CA VAL A 152 -9.69 12.18 16.29
C VAL A 152 -10.92 12.90 16.83
N THR A 153 -12.02 12.78 16.10
CA THR A 153 -13.40 12.86 16.61
C THR A 153 -13.61 13.91 17.72
N SER A 154 -13.69 15.20 17.34
CA SER A 154 -14.21 16.21 18.25
C SER A 154 -15.72 16.02 18.42
N THR A 155 -16.13 15.35 19.50
CA THR A 155 -17.49 15.48 20.04
C THR A 155 -17.70 16.92 20.50
N ASP A 156 -18.84 17.53 20.17
CA ASP A 156 -19.19 18.81 20.77
C ASP A 156 -19.49 18.65 22.28
N SER A 157 -19.66 19.76 22.99
CA SER A 157 -20.04 19.76 24.41
C SER A 157 -21.44 19.18 24.70
N LYS A 158 -22.19 18.78 23.67
CA LYS A 158 -23.48 18.06 23.74
C LYS A 158 -23.37 16.58 23.32
N GLY A 159 -22.19 16.11 22.91
CA GLY A 159 -22.00 14.77 22.34
C GLY A 159 -22.47 14.61 20.89
N GLU A 160 -22.89 15.68 20.22
CA GLU A 160 -23.32 15.68 18.82
C GLU A 160 -22.14 16.01 17.89
N TYR A 161 -21.93 15.13 16.92
CA TYR A 161 -20.83 15.26 15.97
C TYR A 161 -21.25 16.10 14.75
N ARG A 162 -20.65 17.29 14.53
CA ARG A 162 -20.58 17.88 13.18
C ARG A 162 -19.47 17.21 12.35
N LYS A 163 -19.59 15.89 12.17
CA LYS A 163 -18.58 15.04 11.55
C LYS A 163 -18.30 15.42 10.08
N GLY A 164 -19.30 15.97 9.38
CA GLY A 164 -19.23 16.18 7.93
C GLY A 164 -18.32 17.32 7.46
N ASP A 165 -18.26 18.44 8.18
CA ASP A 165 -17.58 19.64 7.67
C ASP A 165 -16.05 19.51 7.72
N GLN A 166 -15.52 18.87 8.77
CA GLN A 166 -14.08 18.61 8.89
C GLN A 166 -13.60 17.52 7.93
N ASP A 167 -14.39 16.47 7.73
CA ASP A 167 -14.05 15.38 6.80
C ASP A 167 -13.87 15.92 5.37
N ASN A 168 -14.76 16.81 4.91
CA ASN A 168 -14.64 17.41 3.57
C ASN A 168 -13.34 18.22 3.41
N ILE A 169 -12.98 19.04 4.42
CA ILE A 169 -11.76 19.85 4.39
C ILE A 169 -10.50 18.96 4.40
N LEU A 170 -10.49 17.91 5.23
CA LEU A 170 -9.38 16.97 5.29
C LEU A 170 -9.22 16.17 4.00
N ILE A 171 -10.35 15.77 3.38
CA ILE A 171 -10.35 15.12 2.06
C ILE A 171 -9.78 16.07 1.01
N GLU A 172 -10.26 17.31 0.92
CA GLU A 172 -9.79 18.31 -0.04
C GLU A 172 -8.28 18.59 0.12
N PHE A 173 -7.80 18.76 1.35
CA PHE A 173 -6.38 18.95 1.60
C PHE A 173 -5.54 17.72 1.25
N LEU A 174 -6.05 16.51 1.52
CA LEU A 174 -5.36 15.28 1.15
C LEU A 174 -5.30 15.14 -0.38
N GLU A 175 -6.37 15.46 -1.09
CA GLU A 175 -6.43 15.45 -2.56
C GLU A 175 -5.41 16.38 -3.20
N CYS A 176 -5.24 17.60 -2.65
CA CYS A 176 -4.24 18.56 -3.13
C CYS A 176 -2.79 18.04 -3.04
N ARG A 177 -2.55 17.06 -2.16
CA ARG A 177 -1.24 16.51 -1.86
C ARG A 177 -1.00 15.13 -2.48
N LEU A 178 -2.06 14.46 -2.94
CA LEU A 178 -1.96 13.18 -3.65
C LEU A 178 -1.38 13.37 -5.06
N SER A 179 -0.70 12.33 -5.56
CA SER A 179 -0.25 12.30 -6.96
C SER A 179 -1.45 12.40 -7.92
N SER A 180 -1.32 13.21 -8.98
CA SER A 180 -2.35 13.33 -10.03
C SER A 180 -2.78 11.99 -10.63
N LYS A 181 -1.87 11.00 -10.67
CA LYS A 181 -2.16 9.63 -11.09
C LYS A 181 -3.10 8.89 -10.13
N ILE A 182 -2.89 9.07 -8.82
CA ILE A 182 -3.74 8.47 -7.78
C ILE A 182 -5.13 9.12 -7.83
N VAL A 183 -5.19 10.46 -7.89
CA VAL A 183 -6.44 11.21 -8.01
C VAL A 183 -7.21 10.76 -9.26
N SER A 184 -6.55 10.70 -10.41
CA SER A 184 -7.17 10.23 -11.65
C SER A 184 -7.71 8.80 -11.52
N ARG A 185 -6.98 7.88 -10.89
CA ARG A 185 -7.47 6.52 -10.63
C ARG A 185 -8.70 6.53 -9.72
N LEU A 186 -8.70 7.37 -8.69
CA LEU A 186 -9.77 7.47 -7.70
C LEU A 186 -11.10 7.87 -8.37
N TYR A 187 -11.07 8.95 -9.17
CA TYR A 187 -12.25 9.45 -9.88
C TYR A 187 -12.67 8.59 -11.09
N ASN A 188 -11.76 7.86 -11.72
CA ASN A 188 -12.07 7.01 -12.88
C ASN A 188 -12.61 5.62 -12.50
N THR A 189 -12.66 5.25 -11.22
CA THR A 189 -13.17 3.92 -10.80
C THR A 189 -14.68 3.74 -10.99
N GLY A 190 -15.44 4.83 -11.11
CA GLY A 190 -16.90 4.80 -11.12
C GLY A 190 -17.53 4.45 -9.76
N ILE A 191 -16.72 4.28 -8.71
CA ILE A 191 -17.16 4.04 -7.34
C ILE A 191 -17.40 5.41 -6.68
N PRO A 192 -18.54 5.63 -5.98
CA PRO A 192 -18.80 6.89 -5.29
C PRO A 192 -17.73 7.16 -4.22
N LEU A 193 -17.26 8.41 -4.16
CA LEU A 193 -16.23 8.81 -3.19
C LEU A 193 -16.72 8.67 -1.74
N PRO A 194 -15.93 8.08 -0.83
CA PRO A 194 -16.23 8.09 0.59
C PRO A 194 -16.31 9.51 1.13
N LYS A 195 -17.40 9.81 1.84
CA LYS A 195 -17.59 11.11 2.51
C LYS A 195 -16.85 11.23 3.84
N ALA A 196 -16.49 10.09 4.44
CA ALA A 196 -15.73 10.05 5.69
C ALA A 196 -14.23 10.06 5.39
N TYR A 197 -13.47 10.93 6.04
CA TYR A 197 -12.03 11.07 5.81
C TYR A 197 -11.28 9.75 6.02
N SER A 198 -11.63 8.99 7.07
CA SER A 198 -10.99 7.70 7.37
C SER A 198 -11.15 6.68 6.23
N ALA A 199 -12.37 6.58 5.68
CA ALA A 199 -12.65 5.67 4.57
C ALA A 199 -11.97 6.14 3.28
N PHE A 200 -11.92 7.47 3.05
CA PHE A 200 -11.19 8.05 1.92
C PHE A 200 -9.69 7.77 2.01
N LYS A 201 -9.10 7.94 3.19
CA LYS A 201 -7.70 7.61 3.50
C LYS A 201 -7.39 6.15 3.19
N ASP A 202 -8.15 5.20 3.73
CA ASP A 202 -7.94 3.77 3.49
C ASP A 202 -7.99 3.43 1.99
N TRP A 203 -8.88 4.11 1.27
CA TRP A 203 -9.00 3.94 -0.17
C TRP A 203 -7.76 4.45 -0.93
N CYS A 204 -7.23 5.62 -0.55
CA CYS A 204 -6.00 6.16 -1.10
C CYS A 204 -4.81 5.21 -0.90
N VAL A 205 -4.66 4.66 0.32
CA VAL A 205 -3.61 3.68 0.64
C VAL A 205 -3.72 2.45 -0.25
N ASN A 206 -4.93 1.93 -0.46
CA ASN A 206 -5.14 0.75 -1.30
C ASN A 206 -4.81 1.02 -2.77
N ILE A 207 -5.22 2.18 -3.32
CA ILE A 207 -4.90 2.57 -4.70
C ILE A 207 -3.39 2.71 -4.89
N GLU A 208 -2.70 3.33 -3.94
CA GLU A 208 -1.25 3.49 -3.98
C GLU A 208 -0.53 2.14 -3.87
N ALA A 209 -0.94 1.28 -2.94
CA ALA A 209 -0.40 -0.07 -2.81
C ALA A 209 -0.58 -0.88 -4.10
N ASN A 210 -1.74 -0.77 -4.76
CA ASN A 210 -1.98 -1.40 -6.05
C ASN A 210 -1.10 -0.82 -7.17
N ALA A 211 -0.91 0.50 -7.20
CA ALA A 211 0.00 1.15 -8.15
C ALA A 211 1.46 0.68 -7.97
N LEU A 212 1.91 0.52 -6.73
CA LEU A 212 3.24 0.01 -6.42
C LEU A 212 3.38 -1.46 -6.85
N ARG A 213 2.38 -2.31 -6.58
CA ARG A 213 2.34 -3.69 -7.07
C ARG A 213 2.38 -3.76 -8.61
N ASP A 214 1.66 -2.88 -9.30
CA ASP A 214 1.73 -2.78 -10.77
C ASP A 214 3.14 -2.45 -11.25
N GLN A 215 3.81 -1.51 -10.58
CA GLN A 215 5.17 -1.10 -10.92
C GLN A 215 6.17 -2.24 -10.67
N LEU A 216 6.06 -2.94 -9.53
CA LEU A 216 6.85 -4.14 -9.23
C LEU A 216 6.64 -5.24 -10.27
N ARG A 217 5.38 -5.49 -10.69
CA ARG A 217 5.08 -6.45 -11.77
C ARG A 217 5.74 -6.03 -13.09
N LYS A 218 5.67 -4.74 -13.44
CA LYS A 218 6.33 -4.22 -14.66
C LYS A 218 7.85 -4.31 -14.60
N ALA A 219 8.45 -4.11 -13.43
CA ALA A 219 9.89 -4.23 -13.23
C ALA A 219 10.36 -5.70 -13.23
N SER A 220 9.58 -6.60 -12.63
CA SER A 220 9.90 -8.03 -12.54
C SER A 220 9.61 -8.80 -13.83
N HIS A 221 8.68 -8.32 -14.66
CA HIS A 221 8.53 -8.75 -16.04
C HIS A 221 9.67 -8.15 -16.88
N GLY A 222 10.92 -8.42 -16.50
CA GLY A 222 12.06 -8.26 -17.38
C GLY A 222 11.71 -9.00 -18.66
N HIS A 223 11.65 -8.24 -19.77
CA HIS A 223 11.36 -8.66 -21.14
C HIS A 223 11.14 -10.17 -21.26
N SER A 224 9.98 -10.65 -20.81
CA SER A 224 9.56 -11.99 -21.13
C SER A 224 9.08 -11.85 -22.56
N THR A 225 10.04 -11.78 -23.49
CA THR A 225 9.78 -12.00 -24.90
C THR A 225 8.92 -13.25 -24.91
N PRO A 226 7.67 -13.18 -25.40
CA PRO A 226 6.81 -14.34 -25.50
C PRO A 226 7.68 -15.43 -26.09
N ARG A 227 7.95 -16.50 -25.32
CA ARG A 227 8.78 -17.58 -25.82
C ARG A 227 8.06 -17.98 -27.11
N PRO A 228 8.65 -17.75 -28.29
CA PRO A 228 7.97 -18.07 -29.54
C PRO A 228 7.53 -19.51 -29.37
N PRO A 229 6.26 -19.84 -29.68
CA PRO A 229 5.70 -21.16 -29.42
C PRO A 229 6.74 -22.13 -29.92
N SER A 230 7.47 -22.74 -28.98
CA SER A 230 8.57 -23.62 -29.31
C SER A 230 7.85 -24.64 -30.12
N GLN A 231 8.10 -24.65 -31.43
CA GLN A 231 7.49 -25.56 -32.37
C GLN A 231 7.46 -26.86 -31.61
N PHE A 232 6.26 -27.37 -31.33
CA PHE A 232 6.07 -28.69 -30.76
C PHE A 232 6.89 -29.55 -31.71
N ARG A 233 8.13 -29.83 -31.29
CA ARG A 233 9.07 -30.58 -32.07
C ARG A 233 8.40 -31.92 -32.02
N SER A 234 7.69 -32.23 -33.11
CA SER A 234 7.01 -33.49 -33.32
C SER A 234 8.01 -34.52 -32.86
N GLN A 235 7.80 -35.06 -31.65
CA GLN A 235 8.55 -36.21 -31.20
C GLN A 235 8.08 -37.26 -32.18
N ALA A 236 8.91 -37.50 -33.19
CA ALA A 236 8.73 -38.59 -34.10
C ALA A 236 8.51 -39.82 -33.22
N ALA A 237 7.35 -40.45 -33.42
CA ALA A 237 6.98 -41.64 -32.69
C ALA A 237 8.16 -42.62 -32.71
N PRO A 238 8.52 -43.24 -31.57
CA PRO A 238 9.57 -44.24 -31.53
C PRO A 238 9.24 -45.34 -32.55
N ALA A 239 10.18 -45.59 -33.46
CA ALA A 239 10.04 -46.60 -34.49
C ALA A 239 9.71 -47.96 -33.86
N ALA A 240 8.68 -48.61 -34.40
CA ALA A 240 8.25 -49.93 -33.95
C ALA A 240 9.38 -50.96 -34.10
N PRO A 241 9.53 -51.90 -33.15
CA PRO A 241 10.55 -52.94 -33.22
C PRO A 241 10.31 -53.86 -34.43
N THR A 242 11.33 -54.00 -35.26
CA THR A 242 11.34 -54.91 -36.42
C THR A 242 11.28 -56.37 -35.94
N PRO A 243 10.34 -57.20 -36.43
CA PRO A 243 10.30 -58.62 -36.07
C PRO A 243 11.49 -59.36 -36.68
N ALA A 244 12.06 -60.27 -35.89
CA ALA A 244 13.21 -61.10 -36.27
C ALA A 244 12.82 -62.11 -37.38
N PRO A 245 13.73 -62.40 -38.33
CA PRO A 245 13.50 -63.41 -39.36
C PRO A 245 13.61 -64.83 -38.77
N THR A 246 12.60 -65.65 -39.05
CA THR A 246 12.59 -67.12 -38.89
C THR A 246 13.38 -67.81 -39.98
#